data_AF-A0A6J7BEN1-F1
#
_entry.id   AF-A0A6J7BEN1-F1
#
_cell.length_a   1.000
_cell.length_b   1.000
_cell.length_c   1.000
_cell.angle_alpha   90.00
_cell.angle_beta   90.00
_cell.angle_gamma   90.00
#
_symmetry.space_group_name_H-M   'P 1'
#
loop_
_entity.id
_entity.type
_entity.pdbx_description
1 polymer ?
#
loop_
_entity_poly.entity_id
_entity_poly.type
_entity_poly.pdbx_seq_one_letter_code
_entity_poly.pdbx_strand_id
1 'polypeptide(L)' 'MCERIETLPDRILMYAEDGEKLLEQITALELHPTTSLVRRSSLEDVFLRLTGRTLIE' A
#
# COMPACT_ATOMS: atom_id res chain seq x y z
N MET A 1 5.21 -9.70 3.85
CA MET A 1 4.31 -8.65 4.37
C MET A 1 3.39 -8.17 3.25
N CYS A 2 3.90 -7.66 2.13
CA CYS A 2 3.10 -7.26 0.97
C CYS A 2 3.80 -7.63 -0.35
N GLU A 3 3.07 -7.62 -1.48
CA GLU A 3 3.59 -7.99 -2.81
C GLU A 3 4.42 -6.88 -3.46
N ARG A 4 4.08 -5.62 -3.16
CA ARG A 4 4.73 -4.44 -3.72
C ARG A 4 4.62 -3.28 -2.74
N ILE A 5 5.69 -2.50 -2.67
CA ILE A 5 5.77 -1.26 -1.90
C ILE A 5 6.09 -0.13 -2.86
N GLU A 6 5.34 0.96 -2.77
CA GLU A 6 5.68 2.21 -3.43
C GLU A 6 5.87 3.30 -2.39
N THR A 7 7.01 3.98 -2.46
CA THR A 7 7.34 5.09 -1.57
C THR A 7 7.05 6.39 -2.29
N LEU A 8 6.09 7.14 -1.76
CA LEU A 8 5.76 8.49 -2.21
C LEU A 8 6.32 9.50 -1.19
N PRO A 9 6.38 10.80 -1.53
CA PRO A 9 6.95 11.81 -0.65
C PRO A 9 6.28 11.90 0.73
N ASP A 10 4.97 11.63 0.80
CA ASP A 10 4.15 11.82 2.00
C ASP A 10 3.57 10.52 2.58
N ARG A 11 3.65 9.41 1.85
CA ARG A 11 3.01 8.14 2.24
C ARG A 11 3.70 6.92 1.61
N ILE A 12 3.38 5.75 2.17
CA ILE A 12 3.79 4.46 1.63
C ILE A 12 2.54 3.72 1.17
N LEU A 13 2.54 3.27 -0.08
CA LEU A 13 1.52 2.36 -0.60
C LEU A 13 2.04 0.92 -0.50
N MET A 14 1.21 0.03 0.04
CA MET A 14 1.54 -1.39 0.15
C MET A 14 0.42 -2.22 -0.49
N TYR A 15 0.77 -3.00 -1.50
CA TYR A 15 -0.16 -3.86 -2.22
C TYR A 15 -0.15 -5.24 -1.58
N ALA A 16 -1.31 -5.67 -1.07
CA ALA A 16 -1.50 -6.98 -0.47
C ALA A 16 -2.83 -7.58 -0.90
N GLU A 17 -2.91 -8.91 -0.87
CA GLU A 17 -4.19 -9.61 -1.08
C GLU A 17 -5.21 -9.27 0.02
N ASP A 18 -4.74 -9.11 1.26
CA ASP A 18 -5.53 -8.70 2.41
C ASP A 18 -4.87 -7.52 3.13
N GLY A 19 -5.43 -6.32 2.94
CA GLY A 19 -4.91 -5.09 3.51
C GLY A 19 -5.17 -4.93 5.02
N GLU A 20 -6.25 -5.54 5.54
CA GLU A 20 -6.56 -5.49 6.97
C GLU A 20 -5.53 -6.31 7.75
N LYS A 21 -5.27 -7.54 7.28
CA LYS A 21 -4.25 -8.41 7.87
C LYS A 21 -2.85 -7.78 7.83
N LEU A 22 -2.53 -7.08 6.74
CA LEU A 22 -1.27 -6.34 6.66
C LEU A 22 -1.20 -5.22 7.70
N LEU A 23 -2.28 -4.44 7.86
CA LEU A 23 -2.34 -3.35 8.83
C LEU A 23 -2.19 -3.86 10.27
N GLU A 24 -2.80 -5.00 10.60
CA GLU A 24 -2.61 -5.67 11.89
C GLU A 24 -1.13 -6.03 12.12
N GLN A 25 -0.46 -6.60 11.11
CA GLN A 25 0.97 -6.93 11.19
C GLN A 25 1.84 -5.69 11.39
N ILE A 26 1.56 -4.59 10.69
CA ILE A 26 2.29 -3.32 10.83
C ILE A 26 2.15 -2.80 12.26
N THR A 27 0.93 -2.80 12.78
CA THR A 27 0.63 -2.33 14.14
C THR A 27 1.33 -3.21 15.18
N ALA A 28 1.35 -4.53 14.98
CA ALA A 28 2.04 -5.47 15.87
C ALA A 28 3.57 -5.32 15.87
N LEU A 29 4.13 -4.71 14.82
CA LEU A 29 5.55 -4.35 14.75
C LEU A 29 5.87 -2.99 15.40
N GLU A 30 4.92 -2.40 16.12
CA GLU A 30 5.05 -1.08 16.77
C GLU A 30 5.36 0.05 15.76
N LEU A 31 4.97 -0.14 14.50
CA LEU A 31 4.98 0.91 13.50
C LEU A 31 3.73 1.76 13.68
N HIS A 32 3.90 3.08 13.74
CA HIS A 32 2.81 4.03 13.98
C HIS A 32 2.64 4.98 12.78
N PRO A 33 1.90 4.57 11.74
CA PRO A 33 1.50 5.46 10.66
C PRO A 33 0.69 6.64 11.22
N THR A 34 0.95 7.86 10.74
CA THR A 34 0.15 9.03 11.11
C THR A 34 -1.32 8.83 10.74
N THR A 35 -1.57 8.20 9.60
CA THR A 35 -2.87 7.76 9.13
C THR A 35 -2.74 6.45 8.37
N SER A 36 -3.78 5.64 8.37
CA SER A 36 -3.87 4.38 7.62
C SER A 36 -5.15 4.34 6.81
N LEU A 37 -5.06 3.88 5.55
CA LEU A 37 -6.21 3.66 4.69
C LEU A 37 -6.09 2.28 4.04
N VAL A 38 -6.99 1.37 4.40
CA VAL A 38 -7.17 0.10 3.71
C VAL A 38 -8.31 0.27 2.71
N ARG A 39 -8.03 0.00 1.44
CA ARG A 39 -9.03 0.01 0.37
C ARG A 39 -8.74 -1.07 -0.65
N ARG A 40 -9.76 -1.46 -1.40
CA ARG A 40 -9.58 -2.30 -2.59
C ARG A 40 -8.78 -1.55 -3.65
N SER A 41 -8.02 -2.30 -4.45
CA SER A 41 -7.35 -1.76 -5.63
C SER A 41 -8.37 -1.20 -6.62
N SER A 42 -8.02 -0.07 -7.23
CA SER A 42 -8.76 0.58 -8.30
C SER A 42 -8.23 0.14 -9.68
N LEU A 43 -8.89 0.58 -10.75
CA LEU A 43 -8.39 0.36 -12.11
C LEU A 43 -7.02 1.03 -12.32
N GLU A 44 -6.79 2.18 -11.69
CA GLU A 44 -5.50 2.87 -11.73
C GLU A 44 -4.40 2.05 -11.05
N ASP A 45 -4.66 1.49 -9.87
CA ASP A 45 -3.70 0.60 -9.19
C ASP A 45 -3.32 -0.60 -10.06
N VAL A 46 -4.31 -1.21 -10.71
CA VAL A 46 -4.09 -2.34 -11.62
C VAL A 46 -3.32 -1.89 -12.87
N PHE A 47 -3.64 -0.72 -13.41
CA PHE A 47 -2.94 -0.15 -14.56
C PHE A 47 -1.46 0.14 -14.25
N LEU A 48 -1.16 0.78 -13.11
CA LEU A 48 0.21 1.04 -12.66
C LEU A 48 0.98 -0.28 -12.47
N ARG A 49 0.35 -1.27 -11.82
CA ARG A 49 0.91 -2.62 -11.64
C ARG A 49 1.24 -3.30 -12.97
N LEU A 50 0.32 -3.28 -13.94
CA LEU A 50 0.51 -3.95 -15.23
C LEU A 50 1.49 -3.22 -16.16
N THR A 51 1.56 -1.89 -16.08
CA THR A 51 2.44 -1.08 -16.94
C THR A 51 3.82 -0.83 -16.35
N GLY A 52 4.04 -1.17 -15.07
CA GLY A 52 5.27 -0.88 -14.35
C GLY A 52 5.51 0.60 -14.07
N ARG A 53 4.48 1.44 -14.27
CA ARG A 53 4.52 2.87 -13.91
C ARG A 53 4.28 3.04 -12.41
N THR A 54 4.73 4.15 -11.86
CA THR A 54 4.49 4.55 -10.47
C THR A 54 3.50 5.71 -10.44
N LEU A 55 2.84 5.89 -9.29
CA LEU A 55 2.09 7.12 -9.03
C LEU A 55 3.07 8.32 -9.07
N ILE A 56 2.67 9.44 -9.68
CA ILE A 56 3.54 10.62 -9.88
C ILE A 56 3.01 11.86 -9.11
N GLU A 57 2.10 11.66 -8.16
CA GLU A 57 1.57 12.74 -7.31
C GLU A 57 2.22 12.75 -5.92
#